data_AF-A0AAN1Q408-F1
#
_entry.id   AF-A0AAN1Q408-F1
#
_cell.length_a   1.000
_cell.length_b   1.000
_cell.length_c   1.000
_cell.angle_alpha   90.00
_cell.angle_beta   90.00
_cell.angle_gamma   90.00
#
_symmetry.space_group_name_H-M   'P 1'
#
loop_
_entity.id
_entity.type
_entity.pdbx_description
1 polymer ?
#
loop_
_entity_poly.entity_id
_entity_poly.type
_entity_poly.pdbx_seq_one_letter_code
_entity_poly.pdbx_strand_id
1 'polypeptide(L)'
;MKKKINLQCILLTFLTFTMGLSQFIIIGIINNLSTDFRVSIANIGALVTIFAIVYAVATPIINLSIGSIALHKVMLFLLLIFSFGNLLTAIASNFNVLLMSRIITALSSGPLMSTAITFAAVIAPQRKRAWLISWVFSGFSIASVFGVPLGTWISDNLNWRLTFWTIFFASVFITIVVFYLLPHNLTQNGTHNIFKQLAILKDKRIIWGILVPVFNFSAIYIIYTYLKPILIKELSFSHNNVIIVLFLYGLCGLVSNQVSGRIANMKWKRNLKKFFILQAISIFLIFISGNLTWLKISAILIMALTMSISNSPMQLYYMDIAKQNYPQSLVLASSFNSIFSNVGVATGSAIGGYVVATVGLSGLGIAGSAFSVFTIGVLTILIKYKANSIINPNRN
;
A
#
# COMPACT_ATOMS: atom_id res chain seq x y z
N MET A 1 -26.06 19.82 7.64
CA MET A 1 -25.75 18.45 7.13
C MET A 1 -24.60 18.42 6.11
N LYS A 2 -24.70 19.10 4.95
CA LYS A 2 -23.62 19.11 3.92
C LYS A 2 -22.24 19.57 4.44
N LYS A 3 -22.18 20.65 5.24
CA LYS A 3 -20.92 21.16 5.82
C LYS A 3 -20.22 20.15 6.75
N LYS A 4 -21.00 19.38 7.52
CA LYS A 4 -20.49 18.34 8.43
C LYS A 4 -19.89 17.15 7.66
N ILE A 5 -20.56 16.72 6.58
CA ILE A 5 -20.07 15.63 5.70
C ILE A 5 -18.77 16.02 4.99
N ASN A 6 -18.66 17.27 4.52
CA ASN A 6 -17.42 17.75 3.90
C ASN A 6 -16.27 17.74 4.91
N LEU A 7 -16.51 18.19 6.14
CA LEU A 7 -15.49 18.20 7.20
C LEU A 7 -15.04 16.76 7.56
N GLN A 8 -15.99 15.82 7.64
CA GLN A 8 -15.70 14.40 7.89
C GLN A 8 -14.91 13.76 6.74
N CYS A 9 -15.20 14.12 5.48
CA CYS A 9 -14.43 13.68 4.32
C CYS A 9 -12.98 14.19 4.38
N ILE A 10 -12.79 15.48 4.68
CA ILE A 10 -11.47 16.09 4.82
C ILE A 10 -10.69 15.40 5.95
N LEU A 11 -11.32 15.17 7.11
CA LEU A 11 -10.72 14.47 8.24
C LEU A 11 -10.25 13.06 7.87
N LEU A 12 -11.12 12.26 7.23
CA LEU A 12 -10.78 10.88 6.84
C LEU A 12 -9.71 10.84 5.75
N THR A 13 -9.68 11.83 4.86
CA THR A 13 -8.62 12.00 3.85
C THR A 13 -7.29 12.40 4.50
N PHE A 14 -7.33 13.29 5.50
CA PHE A 14 -6.14 13.72 6.23
C PHE A 14 -5.57 12.59 7.10
N LEU A 15 -6.44 11.73 7.65
CA LEU A 15 -6.04 10.48 8.30
C LEU A 15 -5.24 9.58 7.36
N THR A 16 -5.80 9.23 6.20
CA THR A 16 -5.12 8.33 5.26
C THR A 16 -3.88 8.96 4.63
N PHE A 17 -3.85 10.29 4.48
CA PHE A 17 -2.64 11.02 4.14
C PHE A 17 -1.54 10.82 5.21
N THR A 18 -1.87 11.03 6.48
CA THR A 18 -0.90 10.89 7.59
C THR A 18 -0.38 9.45 7.69
N MET A 19 -1.26 8.47 7.49
CA MET A 19 -0.90 7.05 7.43
C MET A 19 0.01 6.74 6.25
N GLY A 20 -0.35 7.20 5.04
CA GLY A 20 0.46 7.01 3.84
C GLY A 20 1.83 7.67 3.96
N LEU A 21 1.91 8.85 4.57
CA LEU A 21 3.16 9.54 4.83
C LEU A 21 4.04 8.70 5.77
N SER A 22 3.52 8.25 6.91
CA SER A 22 4.26 7.37 7.84
C SER A 22 4.71 6.07 7.19
N GLN A 23 3.92 5.51 6.28
CA GLN A 23 4.26 4.26 5.61
C GLN A 23 5.38 4.46 4.57
N PHE A 24 5.24 5.45 3.68
CA PHE A 24 6.12 5.61 2.53
C PHE A 24 7.38 6.42 2.81
N ILE A 25 7.39 7.27 3.85
CA ILE A 25 8.52 8.16 4.13
C ILE A 25 9.83 7.41 4.33
N ILE A 26 9.80 6.19 4.88
CA ILE A 26 10.98 5.34 5.11
C ILE A 26 11.82 5.20 3.83
N ILE A 27 11.18 5.10 2.66
CA ILE A 27 11.85 4.99 1.36
C ILE A 27 12.63 6.29 1.04
N GLY A 28 12.01 7.43 1.31
CA GLY A 28 12.59 8.75 1.10
C GLY A 28 13.71 9.11 2.09
N ILE A 29 13.81 8.43 3.22
CA ILE A 29 14.79 8.72 4.27
C ILE A 29 15.73 7.54 4.57
N ILE A 30 15.70 6.50 3.72
CA ILE A 30 16.40 5.23 3.97
C ILE A 30 17.90 5.42 4.17
N ASN A 31 18.54 6.33 3.41
CA ASN A 31 19.95 6.67 3.57
C ASN A 31 20.21 7.39 4.89
N ASN A 32 19.34 8.33 5.30
CA ASN A 32 19.48 9.09 6.55
C ASN A 32 19.41 8.14 7.75
N LEU A 33 18.45 7.20 7.75
CA LEU A 33 18.32 6.18 8.79
C LEU A 33 19.53 5.22 8.83
N SER A 34 20.04 4.81 7.67
CA SER A 34 21.21 3.95 7.57
C SER A 34 22.45 4.59 8.20
N THR A 35 22.67 5.88 7.93
CA THR A 35 23.78 6.66 8.51
C THR A 35 23.60 6.87 10.02
N ASP A 36 22.43 7.34 10.46
CA ASP A 36 22.16 7.66 11.87
C ASP A 36 22.27 6.44 12.79
N PHE A 37 21.73 5.30 12.36
CA PHE A 37 21.74 4.07 13.15
C PHE A 37 22.94 3.16 12.85
N ARG A 38 23.80 3.54 11.90
CA ARG A 38 24.98 2.77 11.46
C ARG A 38 24.66 1.31 11.09
N VAL A 39 23.52 1.12 10.43
CA VAL A 39 23.09 -0.19 9.91
C VAL A 39 23.00 -0.13 8.39
N SER A 40 23.07 -1.30 7.74
CA SER A 40 23.01 -1.38 6.27
C SER A 40 21.67 -0.86 5.73
N ILE A 41 21.68 -0.40 4.47
CA ILE A 41 20.46 0.00 3.76
C ILE A 41 19.47 -1.17 3.67
N ALA A 42 19.97 -2.41 3.55
CA ALA A 42 19.14 -3.62 3.58
C ALA A 42 18.41 -3.78 4.93
N ASN A 43 19.05 -3.49 6.05
CA ASN A 43 18.41 -3.53 7.37
C ASN A 43 17.32 -2.45 7.51
N ILE A 44 17.56 -1.24 7.00
CA ILE A 44 16.49 -0.21 6.98
C ILE A 44 15.34 -0.64 6.04
N GLY A 45 15.65 -1.25 4.89
CA GLY A 45 14.65 -1.83 3.99
C GLY A 45 13.80 -2.92 4.64
N ALA A 46 14.36 -3.68 5.58
CA ALA A 46 13.62 -4.67 6.38
C ALA A 46 12.52 -4.03 7.24
N LEU A 47 12.60 -2.74 7.59
CA LEU A 47 11.51 -2.02 8.25
C LEU A 47 10.26 -1.95 7.37
N VAL A 48 10.42 -1.80 6.05
CA VAL A 48 9.31 -1.82 5.08
C VAL A 48 8.71 -3.23 5.01
N THR A 49 9.57 -4.25 4.95
CA THR A 49 9.16 -5.66 4.98
C THR A 49 8.32 -5.98 6.21
N ILE A 50 8.85 -5.69 7.40
CA ILE A 50 8.22 -6.04 8.67
C ILE A 50 6.92 -5.26 8.87
N PHE A 51 6.91 -3.97 8.52
CA PHE A 51 5.68 -3.18 8.53
C PHE A 51 4.61 -3.82 7.66
N ALA A 52 4.95 -4.25 6.44
CA ALA A 52 3.99 -4.83 5.51
C ALA A 52 3.49 -6.22 5.93
N ILE A 53 4.36 -7.07 6.53
CA ILE A 53 3.96 -8.35 7.11
C ILE A 53 2.97 -8.12 8.26
N VAL A 54 3.33 -7.26 9.22
CA VAL A 54 2.48 -6.97 10.37
C VAL A 54 1.16 -6.36 9.91
N TYR A 55 1.17 -5.44 8.95
CA TYR A 55 -0.05 -4.89 8.34
C TYR A 55 -0.92 -6.01 7.76
N ALA A 56 -0.36 -6.88 6.91
CA ALA A 56 -1.12 -7.94 6.23
C ALA A 56 -1.74 -8.94 7.19
N VAL A 57 -1.04 -9.29 8.28
CA VAL A 57 -1.53 -10.24 9.29
C VAL A 57 -2.50 -9.58 10.27
N ALA A 58 -2.18 -8.39 10.77
CA ALA A 58 -2.97 -7.70 11.80
C ALA A 58 -4.33 -7.22 11.26
N THR A 59 -4.38 -6.77 9.99
CA THR A 59 -5.61 -6.24 9.38
C THR A 59 -6.80 -7.20 9.47
N PRO A 60 -6.74 -8.44 8.95
CA PRO A 60 -7.86 -9.36 9.05
C PRO A 60 -8.16 -9.73 10.51
N ILE A 61 -7.14 -10.00 11.33
CA ILE A 61 -7.33 -10.40 12.73
C ILE A 61 -8.10 -9.32 13.50
N ILE A 62 -7.61 -8.09 13.48
CA ILE A 62 -8.23 -6.98 14.23
C ILE A 62 -9.61 -6.66 13.65
N ASN A 63 -9.76 -6.57 12.31
CA ASN A 63 -11.06 -6.29 11.69
C ASN A 63 -12.12 -7.33 12.07
N LEU A 64 -11.74 -8.60 12.15
CA LEU A 64 -12.63 -9.69 12.55
C LEU A 64 -12.95 -9.66 14.06
N SER A 65 -12.02 -9.18 14.88
CA SER A 65 -12.19 -9.02 16.33
C SER A 65 -13.03 -7.80 16.74
N ILE A 66 -13.29 -6.84 15.84
CA ILE A 66 -14.11 -5.65 16.15
C ILE A 66 -15.53 -6.04 16.61
N GLY A 67 -16.11 -7.10 16.02
CA GLY A 67 -17.46 -7.57 16.38
C GLY A 67 -18.51 -6.45 16.36
N SER A 68 -19.27 -6.33 17.45
CA SER A 68 -20.31 -5.30 17.66
C SER A 68 -19.80 -4.04 18.35
N ILE A 69 -18.48 -3.88 18.54
CA ILE A 69 -17.92 -2.69 19.18
C ILE A 69 -18.20 -1.46 18.29
N ALA A 70 -18.51 -0.33 18.94
CA ALA A 70 -18.65 0.95 18.27
C ALA A 70 -17.36 1.30 17.49
N LEU A 71 -17.49 1.50 16.18
CA LEU A 71 -16.39 1.84 15.27
C LEU A 71 -15.64 3.11 15.71
N HIS A 72 -16.32 4.04 16.37
CA HIS A 72 -15.71 5.25 16.91
C HIS A 72 -14.68 4.93 18.00
N LYS A 73 -15.02 4.05 18.94
CA LYS A 73 -14.10 3.59 20.00
C LYS A 73 -12.91 2.84 19.40
N VAL A 74 -13.16 1.97 18.43
CA VAL A 74 -12.12 1.23 17.71
C VAL A 74 -11.17 2.20 17.00
N MET A 75 -11.71 3.18 16.27
CA MET A 75 -10.90 4.16 15.53
C MET A 75 -10.02 5.01 16.46
N LEU A 76 -10.56 5.46 17.59
CA LEU A 76 -9.79 6.20 18.60
C LEU A 76 -8.67 5.35 19.20
N PHE A 77 -8.97 4.10 19.57
CA PHE A 77 -7.97 3.20 20.13
C PHE A 77 -6.82 2.94 19.14
N LEU A 78 -7.15 2.66 17.88
CA LEU A 78 -6.14 2.45 16.85
C LEU A 78 -5.34 3.73 16.55
N LEU A 79 -5.98 4.90 16.60
CA LEU A 79 -5.30 6.20 16.44
C LEU A 79 -4.32 6.49 17.57
N LEU A 80 -4.64 6.08 18.80
CA LEU A 80 -3.71 6.16 19.94
C LEU A 80 -2.49 5.26 19.72
N ILE A 81 -2.70 4.02 19.28
CA ILE A 81 -1.60 3.09 18.92
C ILE A 81 -0.75 3.67 17.79
N PHE A 82 -1.38 4.19 16.74
CA PHE A 82 -0.69 4.82 15.62
C PHE A 82 0.14 6.02 16.06
N SER A 83 -0.43 6.90 16.89
CA SER A 83 0.27 8.06 17.43
C SER A 83 1.45 7.65 18.31
N PHE A 84 1.25 6.68 19.20
CA PHE A 84 2.31 6.16 20.05
C PHE A 84 3.45 5.53 19.24
N GLY A 85 3.15 4.75 18.21
CA GLY A 85 4.16 4.19 17.31
C GLY A 85 4.96 5.27 16.57
N ASN A 86 4.33 6.36 16.13
CA ASN A 86 5.04 7.46 15.49
C ASN A 86 5.85 8.31 16.49
N LEU A 87 5.38 8.48 17.73
CA LEU A 87 6.15 9.09 18.81
C LEU A 87 7.43 8.31 19.08
N LEU A 88 7.32 6.99 19.27
CA LEU A 88 8.47 6.11 19.48
C LEU A 88 9.45 6.18 18.31
N THR A 89 8.94 6.32 17.08
CA THR A 89 9.79 6.52 15.90
C THR A 89 10.55 7.84 15.94
N ALA A 90 9.88 8.93 16.34
CA ALA A 90 10.48 10.26 16.43
C ALA A 90 11.58 10.34 17.49
N ILE A 91 11.44 9.62 18.60
CA ILE A 91 12.42 9.58 19.70
C ILE A 91 13.38 8.39 19.63
N ALA A 92 13.35 7.59 18.55
CA ALA A 92 14.14 6.38 18.45
C ALA A 92 15.65 6.68 18.59
N SER A 93 16.25 6.09 19.63
CA SER A 93 17.67 6.22 19.97
C SER A 93 18.53 5.12 19.34
N ASN A 94 17.94 3.98 18.98
CA ASN A 94 18.61 2.88 18.29
C ASN A 94 17.67 2.18 17.29
N PHE A 95 18.25 1.33 16.44
CA PHE A 95 17.53 0.62 15.40
C PHE A 95 16.43 -0.31 15.95
N ASN A 96 16.62 -0.92 17.12
CA ASN A 96 15.63 -1.83 17.70
C ASN A 96 14.37 -1.07 18.16
N VAL A 97 14.54 0.12 18.74
CA VAL A 97 13.40 1.00 19.09
C VAL A 97 12.64 1.41 17.83
N LEU A 98 13.36 1.79 16.77
CA LEU A 98 12.76 2.09 15.46
C LEU A 98 12.01 0.88 14.89
N LEU A 99 12.58 -0.32 14.97
CA LEU A 99 11.93 -1.54 14.50
C LEU A 99 10.61 -1.80 15.25
N MET A 100 10.64 -1.73 16.58
CA MET A 100 9.45 -1.95 17.41
C MET A 100 8.39 -0.87 17.18
N SER A 101 8.79 0.38 17.02
CA SER A 101 7.87 1.48 16.71
C SER A 101 7.15 1.27 15.37
N ARG A 102 7.85 0.71 14.36
CA ARG A 102 7.25 0.32 13.08
C ARG A 102 6.25 -0.82 13.22
N ILE A 103 6.55 -1.83 14.04
CA ILE A 103 5.60 -2.93 14.33
C ILE A 103 4.33 -2.36 14.97
N ILE A 104 4.47 -1.52 16.01
CA ILE A 104 3.34 -0.88 16.70
C ILE A 104 2.49 -0.06 15.71
N THR A 105 3.13 0.75 14.87
CA THR A 105 2.44 1.56 13.86
C THR A 105 1.71 0.66 12.83
N ALA A 106 2.33 -0.43 12.40
CA ALA A 106 1.76 -1.36 11.43
C ALA A 106 0.50 -2.08 11.94
N LEU A 107 0.47 -2.46 13.24
CA LEU A 107 -0.68 -3.10 13.88
C LEU A 107 -1.97 -2.28 13.72
N SER A 108 -1.85 -0.95 13.79
CA SER A 108 -3.00 -0.04 13.71
C SER A 108 -3.38 0.37 12.30
N SER A 109 -2.41 0.42 11.37
CA SER A 109 -2.56 1.07 10.07
C SER A 109 -3.65 0.42 9.20
N GLY A 110 -3.66 -0.90 9.07
CA GLY A 110 -4.65 -1.57 8.23
C GLY A 110 -6.07 -1.53 8.77
N PRO A 111 -6.30 -1.84 10.06
CA PRO A 111 -7.59 -1.69 10.70
C PRO A 111 -8.11 -0.24 10.69
N LEU A 112 -7.23 0.76 10.84
CA LEU A 112 -7.60 2.18 10.69
C LEU A 112 -8.17 2.47 9.30
N MET A 113 -7.51 1.97 8.25
CA MET A 113 -7.95 2.15 6.88
C MET A 113 -9.33 1.52 6.64
N SER A 114 -9.53 0.29 7.10
CA SER A 114 -10.82 -0.42 7.01
C SER A 114 -11.94 0.32 7.74
N THR A 115 -11.64 0.82 8.95
CA THR A 115 -12.58 1.58 9.78
C THR A 115 -12.93 2.92 9.12
N ALA A 116 -11.94 3.63 8.57
CA ALA A 116 -12.14 4.88 7.84
C ALA A 116 -13.04 4.72 6.61
N ILE A 117 -12.84 3.66 5.83
CA ILE A 117 -13.71 3.34 4.67
C ILE A 117 -15.13 3.01 5.12
N THR A 118 -15.28 2.29 6.23
CA THR A 118 -16.59 1.97 6.79
C THR A 118 -17.33 3.24 7.24
N PHE A 119 -16.65 4.14 7.97
CA PHE A 119 -17.21 5.45 8.33
C PHE A 119 -17.62 6.25 7.09
N ALA A 120 -16.75 6.29 6.08
CA ALA A 120 -17.02 6.97 4.82
C ALA A 120 -18.29 6.46 4.13
N ALA A 121 -18.47 5.14 4.09
CA ALA A 121 -19.63 4.50 3.47
C ALA A 121 -20.95 4.80 4.21
N VAL A 122 -20.90 4.89 5.55
CA VAL A 122 -22.09 5.12 6.38
C VAL A 122 -22.49 6.60 6.42
N ILE A 123 -21.52 7.51 6.56
CA ILE A 123 -21.76 8.95 6.66
C ILE A 123 -22.19 9.56 5.32
N ALA A 124 -21.70 9.01 4.20
CA ALA A 124 -22.02 9.54 2.88
C ALA A 124 -23.47 9.21 2.46
N PRO A 125 -24.22 10.19 1.91
CA PRO A 125 -25.47 9.93 1.21
C PRO A 125 -25.25 8.88 0.11
N GLN A 126 -26.22 8.00 -0.16
CA GLN A 126 -26.07 6.88 -1.11
C GLN A 126 -25.41 7.28 -2.44
N ARG A 127 -25.86 8.39 -3.05
CA ARG A 127 -25.33 8.90 -4.33
C ARG A 127 -23.88 9.40 -4.28
N LYS A 128 -23.34 9.68 -3.09
CA LYS A 128 -21.98 10.24 -2.87
C LYS A 128 -21.03 9.27 -2.16
N ARG A 129 -21.45 8.05 -1.83
CA ARG A 129 -20.62 7.05 -1.14
C ARG A 129 -19.32 6.76 -1.87
N ALA A 130 -19.40 6.45 -3.16
CA ALA A 130 -18.22 6.18 -3.99
C ALA A 130 -17.26 7.38 -4.05
N TRP A 131 -17.81 8.60 -4.15
CA TRP A 131 -17.01 9.83 -4.16
C TRP A 131 -16.25 10.04 -2.85
N LEU A 132 -16.91 9.85 -1.69
CA LEU A 132 -16.28 10.04 -0.38
C LEU A 132 -15.21 8.97 -0.13
N ILE A 133 -15.52 7.70 -0.44
CA ILE A 133 -14.53 6.60 -0.36
C ILE A 133 -13.32 6.88 -1.26
N SER A 134 -13.53 7.41 -2.47
CA SER A 134 -12.44 7.79 -3.36
C SER A 134 -11.52 8.85 -2.73
N TRP A 135 -12.07 9.86 -2.06
CA TRP A 135 -11.27 10.86 -1.35
C TRP A 135 -10.44 10.25 -0.21
N VAL A 136 -11.03 9.32 0.55
CA VAL A 136 -10.30 8.59 1.58
C VAL A 136 -9.11 7.82 1.00
N PHE A 137 -9.27 7.15 -0.15
CA PHE A 137 -8.13 6.52 -0.83
C PHE A 137 -7.11 7.54 -1.37
N SER A 138 -7.57 8.70 -1.86
CA SER A 138 -6.70 9.76 -2.38
C SER A 138 -5.68 10.24 -1.35
N GLY A 139 -5.95 10.14 -0.04
CA GLY A 139 -4.99 10.51 1.00
C GLY A 139 -3.63 9.81 0.84
N PHE A 140 -3.61 8.49 0.59
CA PHE A 140 -2.36 7.76 0.32
C PHE A 140 -1.63 8.27 -0.92
N SER A 141 -2.39 8.65 -1.95
CA SER A 141 -1.81 9.17 -3.17
C SER A 141 -1.25 10.58 -2.99
N ILE A 142 -1.95 11.46 -2.27
CA ILE A 142 -1.46 12.79 -1.88
C ILE A 142 -0.21 12.66 -1.02
N ALA A 143 -0.17 11.67 -0.12
CA ALA A 143 1.01 11.39 0.69
C ALA A 143 2.20 10.97 -0.15
N SER A 144 2.00 10.08 -1.14
CA SER A 144 3.06 9.67 -2.06
C SER A 144 3.58 10.85 -2.91
N VAL A 145 2.67 11.69 -3.43
CA VAL A 145 3.01 12.79 -4.34
C VAL A 145 3.65 13.96 -3.61
N PHE A 146 3.06 14.41 -2.51
CA PHE A 146 3.50 15.62 -1.82
C PHE A 146 4.18 15.29 -0.49
N GLY A 147 3.58 14.40 0.28
CA GLY A 147 4.06 14.07 1.62
C GLY A 147 5.48 13.48 1.62
N VAL A 148 5.76 12.46 0.80
CA VAL A 148 7.06 11.79 0.75
C VAL A 148 8.17 12.74 0.28
N PRO A 149 8.01 13.51 -0.83
CA PRO A 149 9.02 14.51 -1.21
C PRO A 149 9.25 15.57 -0.15
N LEU A 150 8.19 16.12 0.45
CA LEU A 150 8.32 17.14 1.52
C LEU A 150 9.00 16.57 2.76
N GLY A 151 8.61 15.39 3.22
CA GLY A 151 9.24 14.72 4.35
C GLY A 151 10.71 14.36 4.05
N THR A 152 11.01 13.95 2.82
CA THR A 152 12.39 13.70 2.37
C THR A 152 13.21 14.97 2.40
N TRP A 153 12.66 16.09 1.92
CA TRP A 153 13.30 17.40 1.98
C TRP A 153 13.58 17.85 3.43
N ILE A 154 12.61 17.72 4.34
CA ILE A 154 12.79 18.00 5.77
C ILE A 154 13.91 17.13 6.35
N SER A 155 13.97 15.86 5.94
CA SER A 155 14.94 14.90 6.47
C SER A 155 16.36 15.14 5.96
N ASP A 156 16.49 15.58 4.71
CA ASP A 156 17.79 15.85 4.08
C ASP A 156 18.37 17.22 4.50
N ASN A 157 17.54 18.22 4.78
CA ASN A 157 18.01 19.57 5.15
C ASN A 157 18.01 19.84 6.66
N LEU A 158 17.14 19.15 7.42
CA LEU A 158 17.00 19.35 8.86
C LEU A 158 17.32 18.03 9.58
N ASN A 159 16.29 17.26 9.91
CA ASN A 159 16.43 16.01 10.65
C ASN A 159 15.22 15.12 10.36
N TRP A 160 15.46 13.84 10.06
CA TRP A 160 14.39 12.89 9.75
C TRP A 160 13.39 12.69 10.91
N ARG A 161 13.83 12.92 12.16
CA ARG A 161 12.97 12.86 13.34
C ARG A 161 11.86 13.91 13.30
N LEU A 162 12.11 15.09 12.72
CA LEU A 162 11.10 16.16 12.60
C LEU A 162 9.92 15.73 11.71
N THR A 163 10.18 14.90 10.70
CA THR A 163 9.12 14.33 9.86
C THR A 163 8.20 13.44 10.69
N PHE A 164 8.74 12.63 11.60
CA PHE A 164 7.93 11.79 12.49
C PHE A 164 7.25 12.56 13.61
N TRP A 165 7.86 13.63 14.14
CA TRP A 165 7.17 14.57 15.03
C TRP A 165 5.95 15.20 14.34
N THR A 166 6.10 15.61 13.09
CA THR A 166 4.99 16.15 12.29
C THR A 166 3.87 15.12 12.14
N ILE A 167 4.20 13.87 11.82
CA ILE A 167 3.23 12.77 11.72
C ILE A 167 2.53 12.52 13.06
N PHE A 168 3.28 12.52 14.18
CA PHE A 168 2.74 12.33 15.52
C PHE A 168 1.75 13.43 15.91
N PHE A 169 2.11 14.70 15.73
CA PHE A 169 1.21 15.81 16.06
C PHE A 169 -0.02 15.82 15.14
N ALA A 170 0.15 15.49 13.85
CA ALA A 170 -0.97 15.31 12.94
C ALA A 170 -1.91 14.19 13.41
N SER A 171 -1.38 13.04 13.84
CA SER A 171 -2.20 11.92 14.31
C SER A 171 -2.92 12.21 15.64
N VAL A 172 -2.27 12.91 16.57
CA VAL A 172 -2.91 13.38 17.80
C VAL A 172 -4.03 14.37 17.48
N PHE A 173 -3.78 15.33 16.59
CA PHE A 173 -4.80 16.26 16.12
C PHE A 173 -5.99 15.53 15.49
N ILE A 174 -5.74 14.56 14.59
CA ILE A 174 -6.78 13.73 14.00
C ILE A 174 -7.57 12.97 15.07
N THR A 175 -6.90 12.44 16.10
CA THR A 175 -7.54 11.75 17.23
C THR A 175 -8.54 12.65 17.94
N ILE A 176 -8.13 13.89 18.26
CA ILE A 176 -8.99 14.88 18.90
C ILE A 176 -10.18 15.23 18.00
N VAL A 177 -9.96 15.48 16.71
CA VAL A 177 -11.05 15.84 15.79
C VAL A 177 -12.01 14.67 15.56
N VAL A 178 -11.50 13.43 15.48
CA VAL A 178 -12.33 12.21 15.38
C VAL A 178 -13.22 12.06 16.60
N PHE A 179 -12.68 12.30 17.80
CA PHE A 179 -13.45 12.24 19.05
C PHE A 179 -14.71 13.10 18.97
N TYR A 180 -14.59 14.36 18.53
CA TYR A 180 -15.73 15.28 18.48
C TYR A 180 -16.60 15.18 17.21
N LEU A 181 -16.01 14.85 16.05
CA LEU A 181 -16.70 15.01 14.76
C LEU A 181 -17.40 13.74 14.26
N LEU A 182 -16.89 12.55 14.59
CA LEU A 182 -17.44 11.28 14.09
C LEU A 182 -18.58 10.75 14.97
N PRO A 183 -19.60 10.10 14.37
CA PRO A 183 -20.73 9.54 15.11
C PRO A 183 -20.28 8.35 15.99
N HIS A 184 -20.78 8.31 17.22
CA HIS A 184 -20.35 7.34 18.23
C HIS A 184 -21.09 6.00 18.15
N ASN A 185 -22.28 5.97 17.56
CA ASN A 185 -23.20 4.83 17.64
C ASN A 185 -23.14 3.91 16.40
N LEU A 186 -22.07 3.98 15.61
CA LEU A 186 -21.90 3.12 14.45
C LEU A 186 -21.23 1.81 14.84
N THR A 187 -21.88 0.69 14.57
CA THR A 187 -21.35 -0.67 14.74
C THR A 187 -21.24 -1.37 13.39
N GLN A 188 -20.30 -2.32 13.27
CA GLN A 188 -20.28 -3.23 12.12
C GLN A 188 -21.23 -4.41 12.41
N ASN A 189 -22.22 -4.62 11.55
CA ASN A 189 -23.06 -5.82 11.58
C ASN A 189 -22.34 -6.93 10.79
N GLY A 190 -21.28 -7.51 11.38
CA GLY A 190 -20.53 -8.62 10.79
C GLY A 190 -20.95 -9.97 11.35
N THR A 191 -20.87 -11.04 10.55
CA THR A 191 -21.07 -12.40 11.03
C THR A 191 -19.97 -12.77 12.04
N HIS A 192 -20.36 -13.17 13.26
CA HIS A 192 -19.42 -13.47 14.35
C HIS A 192 -18.49 -14.67 14.09
N ASN A 193 -18.75 -15.47 13.04
CA ASN A 193 -17.99 -16.69 12.79
C ASN A 193 -16.87 -16.48 11.76
N ILE A 194 -15.67 -16.17 12.28
CA ILE A 194 -14.42 -15.95 11.52
C ILE A 194 -14.14 -17.10 10.54
N PHE A 195 -14.31 -18.35 10.98
CA PHE A 195 -14.02 -19.53 10.17
C PHE A 195 -14.88 -19.62 8.91
N LYS A 196 -16.14 -19.16 8.98
CA LYS A 196 -17.02 -19.11 7.80
C LYS A 196 -16.57 -18.06 6.78
N GLN A 197 -15.94 -16.97 7.23
CA GLN A 197 -15.40 -15.95 6.32
C GLN A 197 -14.17 -16.45 5.57
N LEU A 198 -13.35 -17.29 6.19
CA LEU A 198 -12.13 -17.85 5.58
C LEU A 198 -12.41 -18.87 4.46
N ALA A 199 -13.64 -19.36 4.32
CA ALA A 199 -14.01 -20.33 3.28
C ALA A 199 -13.66 -19.86 1.86
N ILE A 200 -13.80 -18.56 1.58
CA ILE A 200 -13.48 -17.96 0.27
C ILE A 200 -12.00 -18.13 -0.12
N LEU A 201 -11.08 -18.26 0.84
CA LEU A 201 -9.65 -18.44 0.58
C LEU A 201 -9.31 -19.82 0.01
N LYS A 202 -10.24 -20.79 0.12
CA LYS A 202 -10.10 -22.11 -0.50
C LYS A 202 -10.47 -22.11 -1.98
N ASP A 203 -11.14 -21.06 -2.46
CA ASP A 203 -11.58 -20.96 -3.86
C ASP A 203 -10.37 -20.68 -4.77
N LYS A 204 -10.09 -21.59 -5.70
CA LYS A 204 -8.96 -21.46 -6.65
C LYS A 204 -9.00 -20.17 -7.46
N ARG A 205 -10.20 -19.65 -7.77
CA ARG A 205 -10.37 -18.37 -8.48
C ARG A 205 -9.82 -17.22 -7.65
N ILE A 206 -10.11 -17.23 -6.36
CA ILE A 206 -9.65 -16.24 -5.39
C ILE A 206 -8.15 -16.37 -5.17
N ILE A 207 -7.60 -17.59 -5.02
CA ILE A 207 -6.16 -17.82 -4.87
C ILE A 207 -5.38 -17.24 -6.05
N TRP A 208 -5.74 -17.61 -7.29
CA TRP A 208 -5.08 -17.06 -8.48
C TRP A 208 -5.24 -15.55 -8.60
N GLY A 209 -6.41 -15.03 -8.22
CA GLY A 209 -6.66 -13.60 -8.20
C GLY A 209 -5.78 -12.87 -7.17
N ILE A 210 -5.59 -13.45 -5.98
CA ILE A 210 -4.76 -12.91 -4.89
C ILE A 210 -3.27 -12.89 -5.25
N LEU A 211 -2.80 -13.89 -6.00
CA LEU A 211 -1.40 -13.94 -6.42
C LEU A 211 -1.03 -12.79 -7.37
N VAL A 212 -1.98 -12.24 -8.14
CA VAL A 212 -1.72 -11.10 -9.04
C VAL A 212 -1.16 -9.88 -8.29
N PRO A 213 -1.84 -9.30 -7.28
CA PRO A 213 -1.26 -8.19 -6.52
C PRO A 213 -0.01 -8.60 -5.73
N VAL A 214 0.10 -9.84 -5.23
CA VAL A 214 1.32 -10.29 -4.52
C VAL A 214 2.54 -10.16 -5.42
N PHE A 215 2.52 -10.77 -6.61
CA PHE A 215 3.66 -10.72 -7.53
C PHE A 215 3.87 -9.33 -8.13
N ASN A 216 2.80 -8.59 -8.44
CA ASN A 216 2.89 -7.22 -8.97
C ASN A 216 3.60 -6.28 -7.97
N PHE A 217 3.12 -6.25 -6.73
CA PHE A 217 3.73 -5.40 -5.70
C PHE A 217 5.13 -5.89 -5.30
N SER A 218 5.39 -7.20 -5.36
CA SER A 218 6.74 -7.72 -5.18
C SER A 218 7.71 -7.18 -6.23
N ALA A 219 7.36 -7.26 -7.51
CA ALA A 219 8.17 -6.76 -8.62
C ALA A 219 8.55 -5.28 -8.44
N ILE A 220 7.59 -4.47 -8.01
CA ILE A 220 7.75 -3.02 -7.82
C ILE A 220 8.58 -2.72 -6.58
N TYR A 221 8.27 -3.35 -5.44
CA TYR A 221 8.92 -3.03 -4.16
C TYR A 221 10.32 -3.61 -4.02
N ILE A 222 10.73 -4.57 -4.85
CA ILE A 222 12.14 -4.92 -5.02
C ILE A 222 12.95 -3.66 -5.37
N ILE A 223 12.41 -2.78 -6.21
CA ILE A 223 13.11 -1.57 -6.67
C ILE A 223 12.71 -0.35 -5.84
N TYR A 224 11.41 -0.15 -5.62
CA TYR A 224 10.88 1.05 -5.00
C TYR A 224 11.39 1.24 -3.57
N THR A 225 11.54 0.16 -2.78
CA THR A 225 12.10 0.22 -1.41
C THR A 225 13.51 0.81 -1.38
N TYR A 226 14.28 0.62 -2.45
CA TYR A 226 15.66 1.09 -2.59
C TYR A 226 15.80 2.20 -3.64
N LEU A 227 14.70 2.89 -3.98
CA LEU A 227 14.69 3.91 -5.01
C LEU A 227 15.66 5.05 -4.72
N LYS A 228 15.64 5.62 -3.50
CA LYS A 228 16.58 6.69 -3.11
C LYS A 228 18.05 6.25 -3.24
N PRO A 229 18.46 5.07 -2.74
CA PRO A 229 19.79 4.52 -2.97
C PRO A 229 20.16 4.39 -4.45
N ILE A 230 19.25 3.92 -5.32
CA ILE A 230 19.49 3.82 -6.77
C ILE A 230 19.79 5.22 -7.35
N LEU A 231 18.95 6.21 -7.02
CA LEU A 231 19.10 7.57 -7.53
C LEU A 231 20.42 8.22 -7.07
N ILE A 232 20.79 8.05 -5.80
CA ILE A 232 22.01 8.68 -5.26
C ILE A 232 23.28 7.90 -5.66
N LYS A 233 23.30 6.58 -5.49
CA LYS A 233 24.53 5.79 -5.63
C LYS A 233 24.82 5.34 -7.06
N GLU A 234 23.80 5.07 -7.88
CA GLU A 234 24.02 4.63 -9.27
C GLU A 234 23.91 5.78 -10.28
N LEU A 235 23.06 6.78 -10.02
CA LEU A 235 22.87 7.92 -10.93
C LEU A 235 23.56 9.20 -10.46
N SER A 236 24.20 9.20 -9.29
CA SER A 236 24.87 10.36 -8.70
C SER A 236 23.96 11.59 -8.58
N PHE A 237 22.67 11.38 -8.30
CA PHE A 237 21.71 12.48 -8.17
C PHE A 237 21.93 13.27 -6.89
N SER A 238 21.82 14.59 -7.00
CA SER A 238 21.70 15.47 -5.84
C SER A 238 20.39 15.18 -5.09
N HIS A 239 20.36 15.54 -3.80
CA HIS A 239 19.17 15.40 -2.96
C HIS A 239 17.92 16.09 -3.55
N ASN A 240 18.09 17.26 -4.18
CA ASN A 240 16.98 17.97 -4.85
C ASN A 240 16.41 17.18 -6.03
N ASN A 241 17.27 16.55 -6.84
CA ASN A 241 16.81 15.73 -7.96
C ASN A 241 16.07 14.47 -7.49
N VAL A 242 16.47 13.88 -6.35
CA VAL A 242 15.74 12.76 -5.74
C VAL A 242 14.30 13.17 -5.37
N ILE A 243 14.13 14.34 -4.76
CA ILE A 243 12.82 14.86 -4.36
C ILE A 243 11.91 15.05 -5.59
N ILE A 244 12.45 15.58 -6.70
CA ILE A 244 11.71 15.73 -7.96
C ILE A 244 11.30 14.36 -8.52
N VAL A 245 12.19 13.37 -8.53
CA VAL A 245 11.85 12.03 -9.02
C VAL A 245 10.80 11.35 -8.14
N LEU A 246 10.88 11.49 -6.81
CA LEU A 246 9.86 10.95 -5.89
C LEU A 246 8.50 11.62 -6.11
N PHE A 247 8.47 12.93 -6.35
CA PHE A 247 7.26 13.66 -6.70
C PHE A 247 6.63 13.12 -8.01
N LEU A 248 7.45 12.98 -9.07
CA LEU A 248 7.00 12.42 -10.34
C LEU A 248 6.54 10.96 -10.22
N TYR A 249 7.23 10.16 -9.40
CA TYR A 249 6.85 8.78 -9.10
C TYR A 249 5.46 8.73 -8.45
N GLY A 250 5.22 9.59 -7.46
CA GLY A 250 3.91 9.74 -6.83
C GLY A 250 2.82 10.14 -7.81
N LEU A 251 3.09 11.11 -8.71
CA LEU A 251 2.16 11.51 -9.77
C LEU A 251 1.84 10.35 -10.72
N CYS A 252 2.84 9.56 -11.10
CA CYS A 252 2.64 8.38 -11.91
C CYS A 252 1.74 7.34 -11.21
N GLY A 253 1.95 7.12 -9.90
CA GLY A 253 1.09 6.27 -9.09
C GLY A 253 -0.36 6.76 -9.01
N LEU A 254 -0.56 8.08 -8.88
CA LEU A 254 -1.88 8.72 -8.96
C LEU A 254 -2.59 8.40 -10.27
N VAL A 255 -1.90 8.63 -11.40
CA VAL A 255 -2.43 8.36 -12.74
C VAL A 255 -2.74 6.88 -12.90
N SER A 256 -1.84 6.00 -12.44
CA SER A 256 -2.01 4.54 -12.46
C SER A 256 -3.32 4.10 -11.79
N ASN A 257 -3.62 4.65 -10.61
CA ASN A 257 -4.82 4.32 -9.86
C ASN A 257 -6.11 4.80 -10.58
N GLN A 258 -6.09 5.98 -11.21
CA GLN A 258 -7.22 6.48 -12.00
C GLN A 258 -7.47 5.62 -13.25
N VAL A 259 -6.39 5.21 -13.94
CA VAL A 259 -6.47 4.34 -15.10
C VAL A 259 -6.98 2.94 -14.71
N SER A 260 -6.64 2.44 -13.52
CA SER A 260 -7.14 1.17 -12.98
C SER A 260 -8.67 1.10 -12.98
N GLY A 261 -9.34 2.16 -12.51
CA GLY A 261 -10.81 2.24 -12.47
C GLY A 261 -11.43 2.19 -13.87
N ARG A 262 -10.82 2.85 -14.86
CA ARG A 262 -11.29 2.80 -16.25
C ARG A 262 -11.13 1.40 -16.85
N ILE A 263 -9.99 0.74 -16.61
CA ILE A 263 -9.70 -0.61 -17.12
C ILE A 263 -10.68 -1.64 -16.55
N ALA A 264 -11.07 -1.49 -15.28
CA ALA A 264 -12.01 -2.38 -14.61
C ALA A 264 -13.36 -2.48 -15.33
N ASN A 265 -13.80 -1.39 -15.97
CA ASN A 265 -15.04 -1.32 -16.75
C ASN A 265 -14.89 -1.75 -18.23
N MET A 266 -13.66 -2.09 -18.68
CA MET A 266 -13.34 -2.49 -20.05
C MET A 266 -13.00 -3.98 -20.13
N LYS A 267 -12.39 -4.41 -21.24
CA LYS A 267 -11.76 -5.75 -21.40
C LYS A 267 -10.51 -5.88 -20.51
N TRP A 268 -10.70 -5.85 -19.18
CA TRP A 268 -9.63 -5.74 -18.18
C TRP A 268 -8.56 -6.82 -18.33
N LYS A 269 -8.96 -8.06 -18.64
CA LYS A 269 -8.05 -9.19 -18.87
C LYS A 269 -6.97 -8.89 -19.92
N ARG A 270 -7.38 -8.38 -21.09
CA ARG A 270 -6.46 -8.09 -22.21
C ARG A 270 -5.59 -6.88 -21.90
N ASN A 271 -6.17 -5.86 -21.29
CA ASN A 271 -5.46 -4.62 -20.99
C ASN A 271 -4.43 -4.84 -19.87
N LEU A 272 -4.76 -5.55 -18.79
CA LEU A 272 -3.81 -5.87 -17.72
C LEU A 272 -2.60 -6.64 -18.24
N LYS A 273 -2.79 -7.61 -19.14
CA LYS A 273 -1.67 -8.34 -19.74
C LYS A 273 -0.70 -7.40 -20.48
N LYS A 274 -1.22 -6.44 -21.27
CA LYS A 274 -0.38 -5.44 -21.96
C LYS A 274 0.40 -4.56 -20.97
N PHE A 275 -0.25 -4.12 -19.90
CA PHE A 275 0.41 -3.30 -18.88
C PHE A 275 1.47 -4.06 -18.09
N PHE A 276 1.25 -5.33 -17.75
CA PHE A 276 2.27 -6.13 -17.08
C PHE A 276 3.45 -6.49 -18.01
N ILE A 277 3.22 -6.64 -19.32
CA ILE A 277 4.32 -6.74 -20.29
C ILE A 277 5.13 -5.45 -20.32
N LEU A 278 4.46 -4.29 -20.39
CA LEU A 278 5.14 -2.98 -20.35
C LEU A 278 5.91 -2.79 -19.04
N GLN A 279 5.34 -3.21 -17.91
CA GLN A 279 5.99 -3.19 -16.61
C GLN A 279 7.24 -4.08 -16.59
N ALA A 280 7.15 -5.31 -17.07
CA ALA A 280 8.29 -6.24 -17.13
C ALA A 280 9.43 -5.67 -17.98
N ILE A 281 9.10 -5.10 -19.14
CA ILE A 281 10.08 -4.42 -20.01
C ILE A 281 10.69 -3.23 -19.27
N SER A 282 9.89 -2.37 -18.64
CA SER A 282 10.41 -1.20 -17.90
C SER A 282 11.34 -1.61 -16.77
N ILE A 283 10.99 -2.63 -15.98
CA ILE A 283 11.83 -3.09 -14.88
C ILE A 283 13.13 -3.71 -15.41
N PHE A 284 13.06 -4.48 -16.50
CA PHE A 284 14.25 -5.02 -17.15
C PHE A 284 15.15 -3.92 -17.74
N LEU A 285 14.56 -2.84 -18.27
CA LEU A 285 15.30 -1.67 -18.72
C LEU A 285 16.04 -0.99 -17.57
N ILE A 286 15.53 -0.98 -16.33
CA ILE A 286 16.26 -0.44 -15.17
C ILE A 286 17.59 -1.17 -14.97
N PHE A 287 17.62 -2.50 -15.18
CA PHE A 287 18.84 -3.30 -15.14
C PHE A 287 19.80 -2.97 -16.28
N ILE A 288 19.33 -3.01 -17.53
CA ILE A 288 20.19 -2.79 -18.72
C ILE A 288 20.67 -1.34 -18.83
N SER A 289 19.92 -0.37 -18.31
CA SER A 289 20.24 1.05 -18.48
C SER A 289 21.64 1.42 -18.00
N GLY A 290 22.25 0.66 -17.08
CA GLY A 290 23.58 0.96 -16.57
C GLY A 290 23.66 2.40 -16.06
N ASN A 291 24.52 3.21 -16.65
CA ASN A 291 24.71 4.63 -16.33
C ASN A 291 23.88 5.60 -17.20
N LEU A 292 23.01 5.09 -18.09
CA LEU A 292 22.12 5.92 -18.92
C LEU A 292 20.97 6.48 -18.07
N THR A 293 21.23 7.62 -17.43
CA THR A 293 20.33 8.30 -16.48
C THR A 293 18.89 8.45 -16.98
N TRP A 294 18.70 9.01 -18.17
CA TRP A 294 17.36 9.28 -18.70
C TRP A 294 16.57 8.01 -19.02
N LEU A 295 17.26 6.97 -19.50
CA LEU A 295 16.65 5.67 -19.76
C LEU A 295 16.20 5.01 -18.43
N LYS A 296 17.06 5.02 -17.40
CA LYS A 296 16.73 4.47 -16.09
C LYS A 296 15.55 5.20 -15.43
N ILE A 297 15.52 6.54 -15.50
CA ILE A 297 14.42 7.34 -14.93
C ILE A 297 13.11 7.10 -15.67
N SER A 298 13.12 7.11 -17.00
CA SER A 298 11.92 6.83 -17.79
C SER A 298 11.37 5.43 -17.48
N ALA A 299 12.24 4.44 -17.34
CA ALA A 299 11.88 3.09 -16.93
C ALA A 299 11.26 3.04 -15.51
N ILE A 300 11.83 3.77 -14.54
CA ILE A 300 11.27 3.91 -13.17
C ILE A 300 9.88 4.56 -13.21
N LEU A 301 9.68 5.61 -14.00
CA LEU A 301 8.39 6.30 -14.10
C LEU A 301 7.33 5.43 -14.82
N ILE A 302 7.71 4.66 -15.83
CA ILE A 302 6.81 3.68 -16.48
C ILE A 302 6.43 2.57 -15.49
N MET A 303 7.38 2.08 -14.68
CA MET A 303 7.08 1.16 -13.58
C MET A 303 6.07 1.77 -12.60
N ALA A 304 6.23 3.05 -12.22
CA ALA A 304 5.30 3.76 -11.36
C ALA A 304 3.90 3.91 -11.99
N LEU A 305 3.82 4.20 -13.29
CA LEU A 305 2.56 4.32 -14.05
C LEU A 305 1.78 3.00 -14.12
N THR A 306 2.47 1.87 -14.02
CA THR A 306 1.85 0.53 -14.08
C THR A 306 1.52 -0.05 -12.70
N MET A 307 2.01 0.57 -11.62
CA MET A 307 1.97 0.01 -10.26
C MET A 307 0.59 -0.39 -9.74
N SER A 308 -0.38 0.51 -9.85
CA SER A 308 -1.71 0.35 -9.24
C SER A 308 -2.78 -0.14 -10.22
N ILE A 309 -2.39 -0.49 -11.45
CA ILE A 309 -3.33 -0.68 -12.55
C ILE A 309 -4.25 -1.89 -12.35
N SER A 310 -3.81 -2.89 -11.56
CA SER A 310 -4.60 -4.08 -11.23
C SER A 310 -5.52 -3.93 -10.02
N ASN A 311 -5.42 -2.84 -9.24
CA ASN A 311 -6.14 -2.70 -7.97
C ASN A 311 -7.66 -2.80 -8.15
N SER A 312 -8.26 -1.94 -8.99
CA SER A 312 -9.72 -1.95 -9.18
C SER A 312 -10.24 -3.23 -9.86
N PRO A 313 -9.63 -3.73 -10.95
CA PRO A 313 -10.07 -4.98 -11.58
C PRO A 313 -10.03 -6.18 -10.62
N MET A 314 -8.97 -6.32 -9.83
CA MET A 314 -8.83 -7.43 -8.87
C MET A 314 -9.81 -7.29 -7.71
N GLN A 315 -9.99 -6.08 -7.18
CA GLN A 315 -10.98 -5.81 -6.12
C GLN A 315 -12.40 -6.19 -6.56
N LEU A 316 -12.83 -5.74 -7.75
CA LEU A 316 -14.15 -6.10 -8.28
C LEU A 316 -14.26 -7.61 -8.52
N TYR A 317 -13.20 -8.24 -9.03
CA TYR A 317 -13.16 -9.67 -9.24
C TYR A 317 -13.40 -10.48 -7.95
N TYR A 318 -12.76 -10.11 -6.84
CA TYR A 318 -13.00 -10.76 -5.54
C TYR A 318 -14.43 -10.52 -5.05
N MET A 319 -14.94 -9.29 -5.21
CA MET A 319 -16.28 -8.92 -4.79
C MET A 319 -17.37 -9.67 -5.55
N ASP A 320 -17.20 -9.88 -6.85
CA ASP A 320 -18.16 -10.62 -7.67
C ASP A 320 -18.24 -12.09 -7.23
N ILE A 321 -17.10 -12.74 -7.00
CA ILE A 321 -17.05 -14.12 -6.50
C ILE A 321 -17.66 -14.22 -5.10
N ALA A 322 -17.33 -13.28 -4.21
CA ALA A 322 -17.87 -13.24 -2.86
C ALA A 322 -19.40 -13.07 -2.88
N LYS A 323 -19.94 -12.15 -3.68
CA LYS A 323 -21.40 -11.94 -3.76
C LYS A 323 -22.15 -13.17 -4.27
N GLN A 324 -21.56 -13.90 -5.23
CA GLN A 324 -22.20 -15.05 -5.85
C GLN A 324 -22.13 -16.32 -4.99
N ASN A 325 -20.97 -16.60 -4.38
CA ASN A 325 -20.69 -17.92 -3.78
C ASN A 325 -20.36 -17.86 -2.28
N TYR A 326 -19.97 -16.70 -1.75
CA TYR A 326 -19.51 -16.55 -0.36
C TYR A 326 -20.00 -15.22 0.26
N PRO A 327 -21.32 -14.96 0.32
CA PRO A 327 -21.86 -13.70 0.84
C PRO A 327 -21.39 -13.39 2.27
N GLN A 328 -21.17 -14.45 3.07
CA GLN A 328 -20.59 -14.34 4.42
C GLN A 328 -19.17 -13.77 4.45
N SER A 329 -18.42 -13.86 3.35
CA SER A 329 -17.03 -13.42 3.24
C SER A 329 -16.88 -12.04 2.60
N LEU A 330 -17.96 -11.32 2.33
CA LEU A 330 -17.92 -10.01 1.65
C LEU A 330 -17.02 -8.99 2.36
N VAL A 331 -17.06 -8.93 3.69
CA VAL A 331 -16.21 -8.00 4.46
C VAL A 331 -14.73 -8.35 4.26
N LEU A 332 -14.37 -9.62 4.44
CA LEU A 332 -13.00 -10.11 4.24
C LEU A 332 -12.51 -9.90 2.79
N ALA A 333 -13.34 -10.27 1.81
CA ALA A 333 -13.04 -10.11 0.39
C ALA A 333 -12.81 -8.64 -0.01
N SER A 334 -13.47 -7.70 0.67
CA SER A 334 -13.26 -6.28 0.42
C SER A 334 -11.88 -5.79 0.87
N SER A 335 -11.20 -6.53 1.75
CA SER A 335 -9.87 -6.22 2.26
C SER A 335 -8.74 -6.94 1.51
N PHE A 336 -9.06 -7.88 0.61
CA PHE A 336 -8.07 -8.72 -0.08
C PHE A 336 -7.03 -7.93 -0.85
N ASN A 337 -7.43 -6.94 -1.65
CA ASN A 337 -6.44 -6.19 -2.41
C ASN A 337 -5.42 -5.50 -1.48
N SER A 338 -5.86 -4.92 -0.36
CA SER A 338 -4.93 -4.28 0.59
C SER A 338 -4.02 -5.28 1.29
N ILE A 339 -4.58 -6.36 1.83
CA ILE A 339 -3.84 -7.41 2.54
C ILE A 339 -2.76 -8.00 1.63
N PHE A 340 -3.15 -8.48 0.46
CA PHE A 340 -2.27 -9.22 -0.43
C PHE A 340 -1.32 -8.33 -1.23
N SER A 341 -1.66 -7.06 -1.46
CA SER A 341 -0.66 -6.08 -1.92
C SER A 341 0.44 -5.89 -0.88
N ASN A 342 0.11 -5.83 0.42
CA ASN A 342 1.12 -5.74 1.49
C ASN A 342 1.95 -7.02 1.64
N VAL A 343 1.38 -8.20 1.39
CA VAL A 343 2.19 -9.43 1.26
C VAL A 343 3.20 -9.29 0.10
N GLY A 344 2.79 -8.69 -1.02
CA GLY A 344 3.69 -8.35 -2.12
C GLY A 344 4.77 -7.33 -1.73
N VAL A 345 4.40 -6.25 -1.03
CA VAL A 345 5.35 -5.25 -0.50
C VAL A 345 6.39 -5.91 0.41
N ALA A 346 5.94 -6.79 1.31
CA ALA A 346 6.80 -7.55 2.21
C ALA A 346 7.78 -8.43 1.43
N THR A 347 7.25 -9.24 0.53
CA THR A 347 8.04 -10.19 -0.27
C THR A 347 9.05 -9.44 -1.14
N GLY A 348 8.62 -8.39 -1.83
CA GLY A 348 9.49 -7.57 -2.68
C GLY A 348 10.57 -6.85 -1.91
N SER A 349 10.25 -6.23 -0.78
CA SER A 349 11.22 -5.51 0.05
C SER A 349 12.25 -6.45 0.69
N ALA A 350 11.82 -7.66 1.09
CA ALA A 350 12.70 -8.70 1.64
C ALA A 350 13.68 -9.21 0.58
N ILE A 351 13.17 -9.58 -0.60
CA ILE A 351 14.00 -10.05 -1.72
C ILE A 351 14.93 -8.94 -2.19
N GLY A 352 14.43 -7.71 -2.32
CA GLY A 352 15.26 -6.55 -2.65
C GLY A 352 16.38 -6.36 -1.62
N GLY A 353 16.09 -6.49 -0.32
CA GLY A 353 17.11 -6.40 0.74
C GLY A 353 18.17 -7.47 0.65
N TYR A 354 17.77 -8.72 0.38
CA TYR A 354 18.69 -9.83 0.15
C TYR A 354 19.58 -9.59 -1.09
N VAL A 355 18.99 -9.12 -2.19
CA VAL A 355 19.71 -8.80 -3.43
C VAL A 355 20.69 -7.65 -3.20
N VAL A 356 20.28 -6.58 -2.50
CA VAL A 356 21.19 -5.47 -2.14
C VAL A 356 22.36 -5.96 -1.29
N ALA A 357 22.12 -6.89 -0.37
CA ALA A 357 23.16 -7.42 0.52
C ALA A 357 24.17 -8.35 -0.18
N THR A 358 23.77 -9.01 -1.28
CA THR A 358 24.58 -10.05 -1.95
C THR A 358 25.16 -9.61 -3.30
N VAL A 359 24.32 -9.00 -4.15
CA VAL A 359 24.66 -8.60 -5.52
C VAL A 359 24.84 -7.08 -5.63
N GLY A 360 24.18 -6.32 -4.76
CA GLY A 360 24.14 -4.85 -4.80
C GLY A 360 22.89 -4.30 -5.48
N LEU A 361 22.84 -2.97 -5.66
CA LEU A 361 21.66 -2.26 -6.18
C LEU A 361 21.31 -2.64 -7.64
N SER A 362 22.32 -2.98 -8.45
CA SER A 362 22.13 -3.33 -9.87
C SER A 362 21.32 -4.62 -10.05
N GLY A 363 21.42 -5.57 -9.11
CA GLY A 363 20.69 -6.83 -9.15
C GLY A 363 19.16 -6.68 -9.00
N LEU A 364 18.69 -5.53 -8.51
CA LEU A 364 17.27 -5.28 -8.24
C LEU A 364 16.41 -5.33 -9.51
N GLY A 365 16.94 -4.87 -10.64
CA GLY A 365 16.20 -4.88 -11.91
C GLY A 365 15.96 -6.29 -12.45
N ILE A 366 16.91 -7.22 -12.28
CA ILE A 366 16.72 -8.63 -12.67
C ILE A 366 15.66 -9.27 -11.77
N ALA A 367 15.81 -9.14 -10.45
CA ALA A 367 14.88 -9.73 -9.50
C ALA A 367 13.46 -9.18 -9.69
N GLY A 368 13.31 -7.86 -9.88
CA GLY A 368 12.03 -7.23 -10.16
C GLY A 368 11.40 -7.71 -11.47
N SER A 369 12.20 -7.87 -12.53
CA SER A 369 11.67 -8.31 -13.84
C SER A 369 11.19 -9.75 -13.80
N ALA A 370 11.90 -10.65 -13.08
CA ALA A 370 11.46 -12.01 -12.85
C ALA A 370 10.08 -12.08 -12.17
N PHE A 371 9.86 -11.28 -11.12
CA PHE A 371 8.56 -11.18 -10.45
C PHE A 371 7.46 -10.57 -11.35
N SER A 372 7.81 -9.63 -12.23
CA SER A 372 6.88 -9.08 -13.21
C SER A 372 6.46 -10.15 -14.23
N VAL A 373 7.38 -11.04 -14.65
CA VAL A 373 7.07 -12.19 -15.52
C VAL A 373 6.15 -13.19 -14.80
N PHE A 374 6.39 -13.48 -13.52
CA PHE A 374 5.47 -14.30 -12.72
C PHE A 374 4.07 -13.69 -12.64
N THR A 375 3.97 -12.37 -12.51
CA THR A 375 2.68 -11.65 -12.52
C THR A 375 1.91 -11.91 -13.83
N ILE A 376 2.60 -11.87 -14.98
CA ILE A 376 2.00 -12.18 -16.30
C ILE A 376 1.55 -13.66 -16.35
N GLY A 377 2.36 -14.57 -15.83
CA GLY A 377 2.06 -16.01 -15.77
C GLY A 377 0.80 -16.29 -14.95
N VAL A 378 0.76 -15.77 -13.73
CA VAL A 378 -0.38 -15.88 -12.81
C VAL A 378 -1.64 -15.28 -13.42
N LEU A 379 -1.55 -14.07 -14.02
CA LEU A 379 -2.70 -13.46 -14.69
C LEU A 379 -3.19 -14.33 -15.87
N THR A 380 -2.28 -14.94 -16.63
CA THR A 380 -2.64 -15.81 -17.76
C THR A 380 -3.36 -17.08 -17.27
N ILE A 381 -2.88 -17.68 -16.18
CA ILE A 381 -3.53 -18.85 -15.55
C ILE A 381 -4.92 -18.46 -15.03
N LEU A 382 -5.05 -17.33 -14.33
CA LEU A 382 -6.33 -16.80 -13.86
C LEU A 382 -7.34 -16.64 -14.99
N ILE A 383 -6.91 -16.06 -16.12
CA ILE A 383 -7.76 -15.83 -17.30
C ILE A 383 -8.23 -17.16 -17.90
N LYS A 384 -7.33 -18.15 -18.04
CA LYS A 384 -7.64 -19.49 -18.56
C LYS A 384 -8.58 -20.24 -17.62
N TYR A 385 -8.32 -20.21 -16.32
CA TYR A 385 -9.15 -20.90 -15.32
C TYR A 385 -10.59 -20.37 -15.34
N LYS A 386 -10.78 -19.06 -15.43
CA LYS A 386 -12.13 -18.46 -15.56
C LYS A 386 -12.83 -18.85 -16.86
N ALA A 387 -12.10 -18.96 -17.97
CA ALA A 387 -12.70 -19.42 -19.23
C ALA A 387 -13.21 -20.86 -19.08
N ASN A 388 -12.41 -21.74 -18.48
CA ASN A 388 -12.78 -23.14 -18.27
C ASN A 388 -13.91 -23.32 -17.24
N SER A 389 -13.98 -22.50 -16.20
CA SER A 389 -15.07 -22.58 -15.21
C SER A 389 -16.44 -22.15 -15.77
N ILE A 390 -16.45 -21.33 -16.83
CA ILE A 390 -17.69 -20.95 -17.53
C ILE A 390 -18.12 -22.07 -18.48
N ILE A 391 -17.17 -22.77 -19.09
CA ILE A 391 -17.43 -23.85 -20.07
C ILE A 391 -17.80 -25.18 -19.37
N ASN A 392 -17.28 -25.44 -18.17
CA ASN A 392 -17.52 -26.68 -17.43
C ASN A 392 -17.82 -26.39 -15.94
N PRO A 393 -19.06 -26.03 -15.58
CA PRO A 393 -19.42 -25.65 -14.21
C PRO A 393 -19.32 -26.81 -13.20
N ASN A 394 -19.38 -28.07 -13.66
CA ASN A 394 -19.43 -29.27 -12.79
C ASN A 394 -18.05 -29.88 -12.45
N ARG A 395 -16.94 -29.16 -12.71
CA ARG A 395 -15.57 -29.66 -12.49
C ARG A 395 -14.88 -29.10 -11.24
N ASN A 396 -15.63 -28.47 -10.33
CA ASN A 396 -15.11 -27.83 -9.13
C ASN A 396 -15.40 -28.61 -7.86
#